data_AF-A0A527Y5V5-F1
#
_entry.id   AF-A0A527Y5V5-F1
#
_cell.length_a   1.000
_cell.length_b   1.000
_cell.length_c   1.000
_cell.angle_alpha   90.00
_cell.angle_beta   90.00
_cell.angle_gamma   90.00
#
_symmetry.space_group_name_H-M   'P 1'
#
loop_
_entity.id
_entity.type
_entity.pdbx_description
1 polymer ?
#
loop_
_entity_poly.entity_id
_entity_poly.type
_entity_poly.pdbx_seq_one_letter_code
_entity_poly.pdbx_strand_id
1 'polypeptide(L)' 'ARLAVEHFCRLGRRRIAHVTGPASFAVVHARAQAYRDVLTEKGLPVMEPLLGSWSEAWGHEAVKKLFDGPKL' A
#
# COMPACT_ATOMS: atom_id res chain seq x y z
N ALA A 1 -3.73 8.32 -1.42
CA ALA A 1 -4.43 7.38 -2.31
C ALA A 1 -5.91 7.21 -1.94
N ARG A 2 -6.57 8.27 -1.43
CA ARG A 2 -7.85 8.19 -0.71
C ARG A 2 -8.96 7.48 -1.48
N LEU A 3 -9.31 7.98 -2.66
CA LEU A 3 -10.42 7.47 -3.47
C LEU A 3 -10.31 5.97 -3.79
N ALA A 4 -9.10 5.49 -4.07
CA ALA A 4 -8.87 4.07 -4.36
C ALA A 4 -9.10 3.20 -3.12
N VAL A 5 -8.57 3.61 -1.96
CA VAL A 5 -8.70 2.85 -0.71
C VAL A 5 -10.16 2.86 -0.23
N GLU A 6 -10.85 4.01 -0.31
CA GLU A 6 -12.28 4.11 0.00
C GLU A 6 -13.12 3.21 -0.90
N HIS A 7 -12.79 3.13 -2.19
CA HIS A 7 -13.47 2.23 -3.11
C HIS A 7 -13.27 0.76 -2.71
N PHE A 8 -12.04 0.35 -2.37
CA PHE A 8 -11.77 -1.02 -1.90
C PHE A 8 -12.53 -1.33 -0.59
N CYS A 9 -12.57 -0.38 0.34
CA CYS A 9 -13.34 -0.53 1.57
C CYS A 9 -14.85 -0.69 1.29
N ARG A 10 -15.40 0.10 0.36
CA ARG A 10 -16.80 -0.01 -0.09
C ARG A 10 -17.10 -1.37 -0.73
N LEU A 11 -16.12 -1.99 -1.39
CA LEU A 11 -16.22 -3.35 -1.92
C LEU A 11 -16.04 -4.45 -0.85
N GLY A 12 -15.89 -4.08 0.43
CA GLY A 12 -15.73 -5.04 1.52
C GLY A 12 -14.31 -5.59 1.69
N ARG A 13 -13.29 -5.00 1.03
CA ARG A 13 -11.89 -5.42 1.23
C ARG A 13 -11.38 -4.95 2.60
N ARG A 14 -10.73 -5.86 3.33
CA ARG A 14 -10.29 -5.63 4.73
C ARG A 14 -8.77 -5.65 4.92
N ARG A 15 -8.03 -6.21 3.96
CA ARG A 15 -6.56 -6.28 3.93
C ARG A 15 -6.10 -5.62 2.64
N ILE A 16 -5.55 -4.43 2.74
CA ILE A 16 -5.17 -3.59 1.60
C ILE A 16 -3.69 -3.27 1.78
N ALA A 17 -2.86 -3.56 0.76
CA ALA A 17 -1.45 -3.21 0.74
C ALA A 17 -1.21 -2.00 -0.18
N HIS A 18 -0.15 -1.23 0.08
CA HIS A 18 0.25 -0.10 -0.76
C HIS A 18 1.66 -0.34 -1.32
N VAL A 19 1.74 -0.68 -2.61
CA VAL A 19 3.01 -0.73 -3.36
C VAL A 19 3.20 0.61 -4.06
N THR A 20 4.35 1.24 -3.88
CA THR A 20 4.60 2.61 -4.35
C THR A 20 6.05 2.83 -4.75
N GLY A 21 6.39 4.08 -5.04
CA GLY A 21 7.65 4.52 -5.64
C GLY A 21 8.78 4.88 -4.67
N PRO A 22 9.82 5.55 -5.19
CA PRO A 22 11.00 5.92 -4.43
C PRO A 22 10.71 6.99 -3.38
N ALA A 23 11.29 6.85 -2.19
CA ALA A 23 11.09 7.76 -1.06
C ALA A 23 11.57 9.21 -1.31
N SER A 24 12.37 9.46 -2.34
CA SER A 24 12.83 10.80 -2.71
C SER A 24 11.71 11.67 -3.29
N PHE A 25 10.60 11.09 -3.72
CA PHE A 25 9.49 11.84 -4.32
C PHE A 25 8.41 12.18 -3.29
N ALA A 26 8.08 13.46 -3.15
CA ALA A 26 7.05 13.94 -2.22
C ALA A 26 5.68 13.26 -2.43
N VAL A 27 5.33 12.95 -3.69
CA VAL A 27 4.07 12.27 -4.03
C VAL A 27 3.95 10.88 -3.43
N VAL A 28 5.07 10.18 -3.20
CA VAL A 28 5.08 8.85 -2.57
C VAL A 28 4.60 8.96 -1.13
N HIS A 29 5.13 9.94 -0.38
CA HIS A 29 4.72 10.21 0.99
C HIS A 29 3.26 10.68 1.09
N ALA A 30 2.85 11.61 0.22
CA ALA A 30 1.47 12.10 0.20
C ALA A 30 0.46 10.96 -0.09
N ARG A 31 0.79 10.06 -1.03
CA ARG A 31 -0.08 8.93 -1.36
C ARG A 31 -0.12 7.88 -0.26
N ALA A 32 1.02 7.61 0.38
CA ALA A 32 1.15 6.71 1.53
C ALA A 32 0.36 7.24 2.74
N GLN A 33 0.44 8.54 3.04
CA GLN A 33 -0.30 9.13 4.14
C GLN A 33 -1.81 9.00 3.92
N ALA A 34 -2.31 9.42 2.76
CA ALA A 34 -3.73 9.28 2.44
C ALA A 34 -4.19 7.81 2.27
N TYR A 35 -3.29 6.84 2.21
CA TYR A 35 -3.65 5.41 2.35
C TYR A 35 -3.80 5.03 3.83
N ARG A 36 -2.86 5.44 4.69
CA ARG A 36 -2.93 5.23 6.14
C ARG A 36 -4.18 5.87 6.73
N ASP A 37 -4.45 7.12 6.38
CA ASP A 37 -5.59 7.89 6.90
C ASP A 37 -6.91 7.14 6.70
N VAL A 38 -7.19 6.67 5.47
CA VAL A 38 -8.43 5.93 5.19
C VAL A 38 -8.52 4.62 5.94
N LEU A 39 -7.42 3.86 6.03
CA LEU A 39 -7.43 2.60 6.78
C LEU A 39 -7.68 2.83 8.27
N THR A 40 -7.03 3.83 8.87
CA THR A 40 -7.25 4.22 10.26
C THR A 40 -8.68 4.71 10.49
N GLU A 41 -9.21 5.58 9.63
CA GLU A 41 -10.60 6.05 9.69
C GLU A 41 -11.63 4.90 9.61
N LYS A 42 -11.31 3.82 8.88
CA LYS A 42 -12.16 2.64 8.73
C LYS A 42 -11.88 1.55 9.77
N GLY A 43 -10.97 1.76 10.71
CA GLY A 43 -10.58 0.77 11.71
C GLY A 43 -9.96 -0.49 11.10
N LEU A 44 -9.29 -0.36 9.95
CA LEU A 44 -8.62 -1.44 9.24
C LEU A 44 -7.11 -1.47 9.57
N PRO A 45 -6.49 -2.66 9.56
CA PRO A 45 -5.06 -2.78 9.82
C PRO A 45 -4.24 -2.07 8.75
N VAL A 46 -3.24 -1.32 9.18
CA VAL A 46 -2.31 -0.61 8.30
C VAL A 46 -1.06 -1.46 8.13
N MET A 47 -0.79 -1.89 6.89
CA MET A 47 0.53 -2.42 6.51
C MET A 47 1.42 -1.29 6.03
N GLU A 48 2.70 -1.31 6.40
CA GLU A 48 3.66 -0.34 5.91
C GLU A 48 3.73 -0.35 4.37
N PRO A 49 3.68 0.82 3.71
CA PRO A 49 3.85 0.92 2.27
C PRO A 49 5.17 0.31 1.81
N LEU A 50 5.09 -0.52 0.77
CA LEU A 50 6.27 -1.07 0.11
C LEU A 50 6.83 -0.01 -0.85
N LEU A 51 8.00 0.53 -0.51
CA LEU A 51 8.72 1.53 -1.30
C LEU A 51 9.75 0.86 -2.23
N GLY A 52 9.82 1.29 -3.48
CA GLY A 52 10.84 0.83 -4.43
C GLY A 52 10.84 1.63 -5.73
N SER A 53 11.63 1.22 -6.72
CA SER A 53 11.72 1.94 -7.99
C SER A 53 10.38 1.88 -8.76
N TRP A 54 10.05 2.91 -9.54
CA TRP A 54 8.93 2.80 -10.49
C TRP A 54 9.33 1.92 -11.68
N SER A 55 9.35 0.62 -11.46
CA SER A 55 9.68 -0.39 -12.45
C SER A 55 8.76 -1.60 -12.31
N GLU A 56 8.60 -2.34 -13.39
CA GLU A 56 7.90 -3.62 -13.38
C GLU A 56 8.58 -4.63 -12.45
N ALA A 57 9.92 -4.66 -12.46
CA ALA A 57 10.72 -5.52 -11.60
C ALA A 57 10.41 -5.31 -10.11
N TRP A 58 10.31 -4.04 -9.68
CA TRP A 58 9.90 -3.73 -8.31
C TRP A 58 8.47 -4.21 -8.01
N GLY A 59 7.52 -3.98 -8.93
CA GLY A 59 6.15 -4.47 -8.76
C GLY A 59 6.10 -5.98 -8.51
N HIS A 60 6.86 -6.75 -9.29
CA HIS A 60 6.97 -8.20 -9.12
C HIS A 60 7.57 -8.59 -7.76
N GLU A 61 8.67 -7.95 -7.34
CA GLU A 61 9.31 -8.20 -6.04
C GLU A 61 8.39 -7.84 -4.86
N ALA A 62 7.69 -6.70 -4.93
CA ALA A 62 6.78 -6.25 -3.89
C ALA A 62 5.61 -7.23 -3.70
N VAL A 63 5.04 -7.71 -4.81
CA VAL A 63 3.99 -8.75 -4.76
C VAL A 63 4.58 -10.03 -4.17
N LYS A 64 5.75 -10.48 -4.60
CA LYS A 64 6.40 -11.65 -4.00
C LYS A 64 6.54 -11.53 -2.47
N LYS A 65 6.99 -10.38 -1.96
CA LYS A 65 7.06 -10.11 -0.50
C LYS A 65 5.71 -10.23 0.21
N LEU A 66 4.61 -9.82 -0.42
CA LEU A 66 3.27 -9.93 0.17
C LEU A 66 2.76 -11.36 0.28
N PHE A 67 3.17 -12.24 -0.65
CA PHE A 67 2.65 -13.61 -0.76
C PHE A 67 3.60 -14.66 -0.19
N ASP A 68 4.90 -14.38 -0.08
CA ASP A 68 5.88 -15.31 0.52
C ASP A 68 5.70 -15.47 2.04
N GLY A 69 4.89 -14.62 2.69
CA GLY A 69 4.61 -14.68 4.12
C GLY A 69 5.83 -14.48 5.03
N PRO A 70 5.67 -14.49 6.36
CA PRO A 70 6.81 -14.70 7.25
C PRO A 70 7.41 -16.07 6.95
N LYS A 71 8.72 -16.15 6.73
CA LYS A 71 9.41 -17.45 6.85
C LYS A 71 9.21 -17.91 8.30
N LEU A 72 8.60 -19.09 8.46
CA LEU A 72 8.53 -19.79 9.75
C LEU A 72 9.92 -19.94 10.36
#